data_AF-A0A934JW90-F1
#
_entry.id   AF-A0A934JW90-F1
#
_cell.length_a   1.000
_cell.length_b   1.000
_cell.length_c   1.000
_cell.angle_alpha   90.00
_cell.angle_beta   90.00
_cell.angle_gamma   90.00
#
_symmetry.space_group_name_H-M   'P 1'
#
loop_
_entity.id
_entity.type
_entity.pdbx_description
1 polymer ?
#
loop_
_entity_poly.entity_id
_entity_poly.type
_entity_poly.pdbx_seq_one_letter_code
_entity_poly.pdbx_strand_id
1 'polypeptide(L)'
;MRSLFRATSAIGELGAVQALVGGAVVIALLVVSRRAGYLMLLGALASVLNLGIRLLIPRDGPGATEHVVFDPSRGHSYPSGHAVLFTWVTFLVAAGISPRIPAQLRYVVWALAAAVTAVACIGRVWVGAHWPSDVVGGLLLGLGWSAFVLWLPQRWVR
;
A
#
# COMPACT_ATOMS: atom_id res chain seq x y z
N MET A 1 -6.31 -23.51 20.98
CA MET A 1 -6.24 -23.93 19.56
C MET A 1 -7.27 -23.24 18.65
N ARG A 2 -8.56 -23.13 19.02
CA ARG A 2 -9.57 -22.42 18.19
C ARG A 2 -9.38 -20.89 18.07
N SER A 3 -8.76 -20.24 19.06
CA SER A 3 -8.41 -18.80 19.01
C SER A 3 -7.25 -18.49 18.06
N LEU A 4 -6.31 -19.43 17.92
CA LEU A 4 -5.11 -19.31 17.07
C LEU A 4 -5.42 -19.53 15.58
N PHE A 5 -6.42 -20.36 15.27
CA PHE A 5 -6.93 -20.53 13.90
C PHE A 5 -7.68 -19.28 13.39
N ARG A 6 -8.34 -18.54 14.30
CA ARG A 6 -8.98 -17.25 13.99
C ARG A 6 -7.97 -16.13 13.73
N ALA A 7 -6.82 -16.15 14.39
CA ALA A 7 -5.78 -15.13 14.20
C ALA A 7 -5.01 -15.34 12.88
N THR A 8 -4.75 -16.58 12.50
CA THR A 8 -4.11 -16.96 11.22
C THR A 8 -5.06 -16.75 10.04
N SER A 9 -6.34 -17.08 10.19
CA SER A 9 -7.36 -16.69 9.21
C SER A 9 -7.50 -15.17 9.15
N ALA A 10 -7.50 -14.46 10.27
CA ALA A 10 -7.58 -13.00 10.29
C ALA A 10 -6.43 -12.32 9.54
N ILE A 11 -5.18 -12.83 9.57
CA ILE A 11 -4.05 -12.19 8.86
C ILE A 11 -4.05 -12.51 7.35
N GLY A 12 -4.42 -13.73 6.96
CA GLY A 12 -4.68 -14.06 5.55
C GLY A 12 -5.90 -13.30 5.00
N GLU A 13 -6.94 -13.14 5.83
CA GLU A 13 -8.09 -12.28 5.60
C GLU A 13 -7.65 -10.82 5.53
N LEU A 14 -6.70 -10.34 6.33
CA LEU A 14 -6.20 -8.95 6.25
C LEU A 14 -5.46 -8.67 4.93
N GLY A 15 -4.65 -9.61 4.44
CA GLY A 15 -4.01 -9.50 3.12
C GLY A 15 -5.03 -9.53 1.98
N ALA A 16 -6.03 -10.43 2.07
CA ALA A 16 -7.14 -10.48 1.14
C ALA A 16 -8.00 -9.20 1.20
N VAL A 17 -8.25 -8.66 2.39
CA VAL A 17 -8.98 -7.42 2.63
C VAL A 17 -8.23 -6.25 2.01
N GLN A 18 -6.90 -6.20 2.11
CA GLN A 18 -6.12 -5.16 1.42
C GLN A 18 -6.22 -5.23 -0.10
N ALA A 19 -6.12 -6.44 -0.67
CA ALA A 19 -6.29 -6.64 -2.10
C ALA A 19 -7.72 -6.28 -2.55
N LEU A 20 -8.73 -6.63 -1.75
CA LEU A 20 -10.13 -6.30 -1.99
C LEU A 20 -10.39 -4.80 -1.88
N VAL A 21 -9.85 -4.12 -0.88
CA VAL A 21 -10.00 -2.66 -0.73
C VAL A 21 -9.30 -1.93 -1.87
N GLY A 22 -8.06 -2.32 -2.21
CA GLY A 22 -7.35 -1.76 -3.36
C GLY A 22 -8.10 -2.01 -4.67
N GLY A 23 -8.57 -3.23 -4.89
CA GLY A 23 -9.38 -3.60 -6.06
C GLY A 23 -10.71 -2.85 -6.13
N ALA A 24 -11.42 -2.70 -5.00
CA ALA A 24 -12.67 -1.96 -4.92
C ALA A 24 -12.47 -0.48 -5.25
N VAL A 25 -11.39 0.15 -4.77
CA VAL A 25 -11.04 1.54 -5.11
C VAL A 25 -10.75 1.68 -6.60
N VAL A 26 -9.99 0.74 -7.19
CA VAL A 26 -9.71 0.72 -8.65
C VAL A 26 -11.01 0.61 -9.44
N ILE A 27 -11.89 -0.33 -9.09
CA ILE A 27 -13.17 -0.57 -9.77
C ILE A 27 -14.08 0.66 -9.64
N ALA A 28 -14.26 1.19 -8.43
CA ALA A 28 -15.08 2.38 -8.20
C ALA A 28 -14.61 3.56 -9.07
N LEU A 29 -13.30 3.76 -9.17
CA LEU A 29 -12.74 4.85 -9.97
C LEU A 29 -12.79 4.60 -11.48
N LEU A 30 -12.72 3.35 -11.94
CA LEU A 30 -12.99 2.99 -13.34
C LEU A 30 -14.42 3.35 -13.76
N VAL A 31 -15.39 3.19 -12.86
CA VAL A 31 -16.80 3.54 -13.11
C VAL A 31 -17.00 5.06 -13.15
N VAL A 32 -16.35 5.81 -12.24
CA VAL A 32 -16.48 7.28 -12.17
C VAL A 32 -15.70 7.99 -13.28
N SER A 33 -14.50 7.52 -13.61
CA SER A 33 -13.64 8.13 -14.63
C SER A 33 -12.67 7.12 -15.22
N ARG A 34 -12.84 6.78 -16.51
CA ARG A 34 -11.94 5.87 -17.23
C ARG A 34 -10.46 6.26 -17.08
N ARG A 35 -10.14 7.55 -17.17
CA ARG A 35 -8.77 8.05 -16.97
C ARG A 35 -8.27 7.77 -15.55
N ALA A 36 -9.05 8.07 -14.51
CA ALA A 36 -8.64 7.80 -13.12
C ALA A 36 -8.48 6.30 -12.87
N GLY A 37 -9.38 5.49 -13.41
CA GLY A 37 -9.31 4.04 -13.32
C GLY A 37 -8.06 3.44 -13.98
N TYR A 38 -7.65 3.93 -15.16
CA TYR A 38 -6.39 3.49 -15.79
C TYR A 38 -5.16 3.83 -14.94
N LEU A 39 -5.12 5.00 -14.31
CA LEU A 39 -4.04 5.38 -13.39
C LEU A 39 -3.99 4.47 -12.17
N MET A 40 -5.15 4.11 -11.62
CA MET A 40 -5.25 3.16 -10.51
C MET A 40 -4.78 1.77 -10.91
N LEU A 41 -5.15 1.31 -12.11
CA LEU A 41 -4.71 0.02 -12.65
C LEU A 41 -3.18 -0.03 -12.79
N LEU A 42 -2.59 1.02 -13.35
CA LEU A 42 -1.13 1.15 -13.43
C LEU A 42 -0.50 1.27 -12.03
N GLY A 43 -1.15 1.96 -11.10
CA GLY A 43 -0.74 2.06 -9.70
C GLY A 43 -0.68 0.71 -8.99
N ALA A 44 -1.65 -0.18 -9.26
CA ALA A 44 -1.71 -1.52 -8.69
C ALA A 44 -0.49 -2.38 -9.04
N LEU A 45 0.22 -2.07 -10.13
CA LEU A 45 1.49 -2.74 -10.47
C LEU A 45 2.59 -2.51 -9.42
N ALA A 46 2.49 -1.47 -8.56
CA ALA A 46 3.37 -1.32 -7.40
C ALA A 46 3.32 -2.53 -6.46
N SER A 47 2.13 -3.11 -6.28
CA SER A 47 1.96 -4.31 -5.44
C SER A 47 2.61 -5.54 -6.06
N VAL A 48 2.65 -5.63 -7.39
CA VAL A 48 3.36 -6.68 -8.14
C VAL A 48 4.87 -6.48 -8.02
N LEU A 49 5.37 -5.26 -8.16
CA LEU A 49 6.78 -4.93 -7.94
C LEU A 49 7.22 -5.25 -6.51
N ASN A 50 6.38 -4.93 -5.52
CA ASN A 50 6.61 -5.31 -4.13
C ASN A 50 6.76 -6.82 -3.98
N LEU A 51 5.92 -7.63 -4.65
CA LEU A 51 6.06 -9.08 -4.65
C LEU A 51 7.39 -9.52 -5.27
N GLY A 52 7.79 -8.92 -6.40
CA GLY A 52 9.07 -9.20 -7.05
C GLY A 52 10.27 -8.89 -6.14
N ILE A 53 10.29 -7.72 -5.51
CA ILE A 53 11.38 -7.31 -4.61
C ILE A 53 11.41 -8.21 -3.37
N ARG A 54 10.24 -8.58 -2.83
CA ARG A 54 10.15 -9.53 -1.72
C ARG A 54 10.87 -10.82 -2.04
N LEU A 55 10.65 -11.41 -3.22
CA LEU A 55 11.32 -12.65 -3.62
C LEU A 55 12.84 -12.52 -3.79
N LEU A 56 13.35 -11.29 -3.97
CA LEU A 56 14.79 -11.03 -4.16
C LEU A 56 15.51 -10.72 -2.85
N ILE A 57 14.80 -10.18 -1.84
CA ILE A 57 15.37 -9.75 -0.57
C ILE A 57 14.79 -10.60 0.54
N PRO A 58 15.40 -11.76 0.84
CA PRO A 58 15.01 -12.56 1.97
C PRO A 58 15.35 -11.80 3.24
N ARG A 59 14.34 -11.36 3.98
CA ARG A 59 14.48 -10.60 5.23
C ARG A 59 13.44 -11.04 6.24
N ASP A 60 13.90 -11.39 7.43
CA ASP A 60 13.02 -11.72 8.54
C ASP A 60 12.54 -10.46 9.28
N GLY A 61 11.27 -10.50 9.70
CA GLY A 61 10.66 -9.44 10.50
C GLY A 61 11.14 -9.46 11.97
N PRO A 62 10.90 -8.38 12.73
CA PRO A 62 11.31 -8.27 14.14
C PRO A 62 10.77 -9.40 15.03
N GLY A 63 9.57 -9.91 14.74
CA GLY A 63 8.96 -11.02 15.48
C GLY A 63 9.55 -12.41 15.20
N ALA A 64 10.60 -12.53 14.38
CA ALA A 64 11.20 -13.83 14.05
C ALA A 64 12.08 -14.42 15.17
N THR A 65 12.58 -13.60 16.09
CA THR A 65 13.50 -14.01 17.17
C THR A 65 12.82 -14.34 18.49
N GLU A 66 11.62 -13.80 18.73
CA GLU A 66 10.77 -14.26 19.83
C GLU A 66 9.99 -15.47 19.34
N HIS A 67 9.65 -16.42 20.23
CA HIS A 67 8.83 -17.60 19.92
C HIS A 67 7.36 -17.24 19.53
N VAL A 68 7.14 -16.13 18.81
CA VAL A 68 5.95 -15.83 18.03
C VAL A 68 5.98 -16.70 16.79
N VAL A 69 5.62 -17.95 17.06
CA VAL A 69 5.48 -19.06 16.15
C VAL A 69 4.39 -18.68 15.12
N PHE A 70 4.86 -18.37 13.90
CA PHE A 70 4.10 -18.24 12.65
C PHE A 70 3.51 -16.87 12.29
N ASP A 71 4.37 -15.97 11.81
CA ASP A 71 4.01 -15.13 10.67
C ASP A 71 4.29 -15.94 9.37
N PRO A 72 3.31 -16.13 8.47
CA PRO A 72 3.55 -16.66 7.12
C PRO A 72 4.55 -15.82 6.30
N SER A 73 4.87 -14.60 6.76
CA SER A 73 5.91 -13.71 6.23
C SER A 73 7.34 -14.09 6.62
N ARG A 74 7.59 -15.30 7.13
CA ARG A 74 8.94 -15.80 7.38
C ARG A 74 9.78 -15.68 6.10
N GLY A 75 10.91 -15.00 6.20
CA GLY A 75 11.82 -14.77 5.10
C GLY A 75 11.53 -13.59 4.17
N HIS A 76 10.41 -12.86 4.25
CA HIS A 76 10.10 -11.80 3.26
C HIS A 76 9.38 -10.56 3.84
N SER A 77 10.02 -9.87 4.80
CA SER A 77 9.50 -8.65 5.44
C SER A 77 9.71 -7.38 4.61
N TYR A 78 10.69 -7.35 3.69
CA TYR A 78 11.03 -6.16 2.91
C TYR A 78 10.56 -6.26 1.45
N PRO A 79 10.01 -5.17 0.85
CA PRO A 79 9.47 -3.98 1.50
C PRO A 79 8.08 -4.25 2.10
N SER A 80 7.57 -3.37 2.96
CA SER A 80 6.24 -3.52 3.56
C SER A 80 5.13 -3.33 2.51
N GLY A 81 4.36 -4.39 2.23
CA GLY A 81 3.27 -4.35 1.26
C GLY A 81 2.13 -3.43 1.68
N HIS A 82 1.88 -3.31 2.99
CA HIS A 82 0.93 -2.33 3.54
C HIS A 82 1.41 -0.91 3.23
N ALA A 83 2.68 -0.61 3.49
CA ALA A 83 3.24 0.71 3.22
C ALA A 83 3.14 1.03 1.72
N VAL A 84 3.50 0.09 0.84
CA VAL A 84 3.37 0.25 -0.62
C VAL A 84 1.91 0.54 -1.00
N LEU A 85 0.97 -0.30 -0.58
CA LEU A 85 -0.45 -0.22 -0.94
C LEU A 85 -1.09 1.10 -0.51
N PHE A 86 -0.99 1.43 0.77
CA PHE A 86 -1.61 2.65 1.29
C PHE A 86 -0.96 3.89 0.68
N THR A 87 0.34 3.87 0.42
CA THR A 87 1.03 4.99 -0.23
C THR A 87 0.51 5.21 -1.65
N TRP A 88 0.52 4.18 -2.51
CA TRP A 88 0.13 4.41 -3.92
C TRP A 88 -1.36 4.72 -4.05
N VAL A 89 -2.23 4.06 -3.29
CA VAL A 89 -3.69 4.31 -3.33
C VAL A 89 -3.98 5.73 -2.89
N THR A 90 -3.53 6.12 -1.69
CA THR A 90 -3.88 7.44 -1.13
C THR A 90 -3.25 8.57 -1.93
N PHE A 91 -2.02 8.39 -2.42
CA PHE A 91 -1.33 9.40 -3.23
C PHE A 91 -2.01 9.62 -4.57
N LEU A 92 -2.32 8.56 -5.32
CA LEU A 92 -2.97 8.69 -6.62
C LEU A 92 -4.43 9.18 -6.48
N VAL A 93 -5.15 8.80 -5.42
CA VAL A 93 -6.48 9.34 -5.11
C VAL A 93 -6.38 10.84 -4.80
N ALA A 94 -5.46 11.26 -3.94
CA ALA A 94 -5.24 12.66 -3.61
C ALA A 94 -4.84 13.48 -4.84
N ALA A 95 -3.94 12.96 -5.67
CA ALA A 95 -3.53 13.59 -6.93
C ALA A 95 -4.69 13.70 -7.94
N GLY A 96 -5.62 12.73 -7.94
CA GLY A 96 -6.83 12.79 -8.75
C GLY A 96 -7.84 13.82 -8.25
N ILE A 97 -8.08 13.89 -6.95
CA ILE A 97 -9.13 14.76 -6.38
C ILE A 97 -8.65 16.21 -6.27
N SER A 98 -7.38 16.45 -5.90
CA SER A 98 -6.83 17.78 -5.59
C SER A 98 -7.07 18.85 -6.68
N PRO A 99 -6.93 18.55 -8.00
CA PRO A 99 -7.22 19.53 -9.05
C PRO A 99 -8.71 19.91 -9.18
N ARG A 100 -9.63 19.07 -8.69
CA ARG A 100 -11.09 19.21 -8.86
C ARG A 100 -11.77 19.94 -7.69
N ILE A 101 -11.02 20.29 -6.65
CA ILE A 101 -11.53 20.92 -5.44
C ILE A 101 -10.90 22.30 -5.21
N PRO A 102 -11.53 23.17 -4.40
CA PRO A 102 -10.98 24.47 -4.00
C PRO A 102 -9.56 24.35 -3.42
N ALA A 103 -8.72 25.36 -3.69
CA ALA A 103 -7.31 25.35 -3.28
C ALA A 103 -7.11 25.15 -1.77
N GLN A 104 -8.01 25.69 -0.94
CA GLN A 104 -7.96 25.54 0.52
C GLN A 104 -8.17 24.08 0.97
N LEU A 105 -9.00 23.32 0.24
CA LEU A 105 -9.30 21.92 0.58
C LEU A 105 -8.23 20.95 0.07
N ARG A 106 -7.32 21.39 -0.81
CA ARG A 106 -6.22 20.56 -1.31
C ARG A 106 -5.32 20.09 -0.16
N TYR A 107 -5.01 20.99 0.78
CA TYR A 107 -4.21 20.67 1.96
C TYR A 107 -4.87 19.61 2.82
N VAL A 108 -6.20 19.67 2.98
CA VAL A 108 -6.97 18.70 3.75
C VAL A 108 -6.87 17.30 3.11
N VAL A 109 -7.04 17.19 1.79
CA VAL A 109 -6.95 15.91 1.08
C VAL A 109 -5.55 15.30 1.20
N TRP A 110 -4.50 16.10 1.02
CA TRP A 110 -3.12 15.62 1.18
C TRP A 110 -2.78 15.25 2.63
N ALA A 111 -3.26 16.02 3.60
CA ALA A 111 -3.10 15.71 5.02
C ALA A 111 -3.80 14.40 5.40
N LEU A 112 -5.02 14.16 4.88
CA LEU A 112 -5.73 12.90 5.09
C LEU A 112 -5.00 11.71 4.45
N ALA A 113 -4.50 11.85 3.23
CA ALA A 113 -3.70 10.82 2.57
C ALA A 113 -2.44 10.46 3.37
N ALA A 114 -1.74 11.48 3.86
CA ALA A 114 -0.56 11.31 4.71
C ALA A 114 -0.92 10.65 6.05
N ALA A 115 -2.00 11.07 6.70
CA ALA A 115 -2.46 10.52 7.97
C ALA A 115 -2.85 9.03 7.85
N VAL A 116 -3.63 8.67 6.83
CA VAL A 116 -4.01 7.27 6.56
C VAL A 116 -2.77 6.40 6.32
N THR A 117 -1.83 6.88 5.52
CA THR A 117 -0.57 6.18 5.25
C THR A 117 0.27 6.03 6.52
N ALA A 118 0.39 7.09 7.32
CA ALA A 118 1.13 7.09 8.57
C ALA A 118 0.54 6.09 9.58
N VAL A 119 -0.78 6.09 9.78
CA VAL A 119 -1.46 5.16 10.69
C VAL A 119 -1.22 3.71 10.25
N ALA A 120 -1.35 3.41 8.94
CA ALA A 120 -1.09 2.08 8.41
C ALA A 120 0.37 1.65 8.61
N CYS A 121 1.32 2.58 8.43
CA CYS A 121 2.75 2.33 8.57
C CYS A 121 3.17 2.13 10.03
N ILE A 122 2.72 3.01 10.92
CA ILE A 122 3.01 2.94 12.37
C ILE A 122 2.41 1.67 12.95
N GLY A 123 1.17 1.33 12.59
CA GLY A 123 0.53 0.08 13.04
C GLY A 123 1.36 -1.16 12.68
N ARG A 124 2.14 -1.11 11.60
CA ARG A 124 2.97 -2.24 11.17
C ARG A 124 4.27 -2.40 11.94
N VAL A 125 4.87 -1.29 12.35
CA VAL A 125 6.01 -1.29 13.27
C VAL A 125 5.54 -1.68 14.68
N TRP A 126 4.39 -1.14 15.11
CA TRP A 126 3.90 -1.33 16.48
C TRP A 126 3.52 -2.78 16.79
N VAL A 127 2.93 -3.49 15.83
CA VAL A 127 2.62 -4.92 15.95
C VAL A 127 3.87 -5.81 15.74
N GLY A 128 5.04 -5.23 15.47
CA GLY A 128 6.30 -5.98 15.31
C GLY A 128 6.42 -6.79 14.01
N ALA A 129 5.54 -6.54 13.03
CA ALA A 129 5.52 -7.28 11.77
C ALA A 129 6.61 -6.82 10.78
N HIS A 130 7.04 -5.56 10.89
CA HIS A 130 8.00 -4.96 9.97
C HIS A 130 9.02 -4.10 10.71
N TRP A 131 10.26 -4.11 10.24
CA TRP A 131 11.26 -3.13 10.67
C TRP A 131 10.88 -1.73 10.16
N PRO A 132 11.25 -0.65 10.86
CA PRO A 132 11.05 0.71 10.35
C PRO A 132 11.63 0.92 8.94
N SER A 133 12.77 0.28 8.63
CA SER A 133 13.35 0.31 7.29
C SER A 133 12.50 -0.37 6.21
N ASP A 134 11.71 -1.40 6.56
CA ASP A 134 10.82 -2.08 5.61
C ASP A 134 9.65 -1.17 5.23
N VAL A 135 9.19 -0.38 6.19
CA VAL A 135 8.16 0.64 6.00
C VAL A 135 8.70 1.77 5.12
N VAL A 136 9.90 2.29 5.40
CA VAL A 136 10.53 3.32 4.56
C VAL A 136 10.72 2.83 3.12
N GLY A 137 11.20 1.59 2.93
CA GLY A 137 11.32 0.99 1.60
C GLY A 137 9.97 0.92 0.86
N GLY A 138 8.91 0.55 1.57
CA GLY A 138 7.56 0.52 1.00
C GLY A 138 7.01 1.90 0.65
N LEU A 139 7.24 2.91 1.50
CA LEU A 139 6.90 4.31 1.21
C LEU A 139 7.61 4.82 -0.05
N LEU A 140 8.92 4.58 -0.15
CA LEU A 140 9.71 5.01 -1.31
C LEU A 140 9.24 4.34 -2.60
N LEU A 141 9.00 3.03 -2.57
CA LEU A 141 8.47 2.30 -3.72
C LEU A 141 7.09 2.81 -4.13
N GLY A 142 6.18 2.99 -3.17
CA GLY A 142 4.83 3.48 -3.43
C GLY A 142 4.82 4.90 -4.01
N LEU A 143 5.60 5.82 -3.42
CA LEU A 143 5.71 7.21 -3.90
C LEU A 143 6.38 7.27 -5.27
N GLY A 144 7.51 6.58 -5.45
CA GLY A 144 8.25 6.55 -6.70
C GLY A 144 7.42 6.00 -7.85
N TRP A 145 6.71 4.89 -7.63
CA TRP A 145 5.82 4.31 -8.63
C TRP A 145 4.65 5.25 -8.94
N SER A 146 4.04 5.85 -7.92
CA SER A 146 2.91 6.78 -8.13
C SER A 146 3.33 8.01 -8.93
N ALA A 147 4.50 8.58 -8.65
CA ALA A 147 5.06 9.69 -9.42
C ALA A 147 5.29 9.29 -10.88
N PHE A 148 5.85 8.10 -11.13
CA PHE A 148 6.03 7.55 -12.47
C PHE A 148 4.70 7.38 -13.22
N VAL A 149 3.68 6.81 -12.56
CA VAL A 149 2.34 6.62 -13.13
C VAL A 149 1.66 7.95 -13.46
N LEU A 150 1.82 8.99 -12.65
CA LEU A 150 1.25 10.32 -12.95
C LEU A 150 1.99 11.05 -14.07
N TRP A 151 3.27 10.74 -14.25
CA TRP A 151 4.11 11.31 -15.31
C TRP A 151 3.84 10.71 -16.68
N LEU A 152 3.52 9.40 -16.77
CA LEU A 152 3.25 8.71 -18.04
C LEU A 152 2.12 9.38 -18.88
N PRO A 153 0.92 9.63 -18.35
CA PRO A 153 -0.22 10.15 -19.12
C PRO A 153 -0.04 11.57 -19.61
N GLN A 154 0.82 12.38 -18.96
CA GLN A 154 1.17 13.72 -19.46
C GLN A 154 1.87 13.65 -20.83
N ARG A 155 2.41 12.48 -21.18
CA ARG A 155 3.16 12.24 -22.42
C ARG A 155 2.37 11.48 -23.48
N TRP A 156 1.40 10.65 -23.07
CA TRP A 156 0.76 9.67 -23.96
C TRP A 156 -0.78 9.81 -24.09
N VAL A 157 -1.46 10.45 -23.13
CA VAL A 157 -2.94 10.57 -23.12
C VAL A 157 -3.33 12.04 -23.34
N ARG A 158 -3.21 12.48 -24.60
CA ARG A 158 -3.93 13.64 -25.12
C ARG A 158 -5.28 13.18 -25.67
#